data_AF-A0A1F4ZZV7-F1
#
_entry.id   AF-A0A1F4ZZV7-F1
#
_cell.length_a   1.000
_cell.length_b   1.000
_cell.length_c   1.000
_cell.angle_alpha   90.00
_cell.angle_beta   90.00
_cell.angle_gamma   90.00
#
_symmetry.space_group_name_H-M   'P 1'
#
loop_
_entity.id
_entity.type
_entity.pdbx_description
1 polymer ?
#
loop_
_entity_poly.entity_id
_entity_poly.type
_entity_poly.pdbx_seq_one_letter_code
_entity_poly.pdbx_strand_id
1 'polypeptide(L)' 'MKKLAVLALAGLMFGTAALTFSMAPDVYDQALCNRNHMLCREYTLDLDAPWYKVMVLLTVCDIAFGKCMLGL' A
#
# COMPACT_ATOMS: atom_id res chain seq x y z
N MET A 1 25.82 -13.21 -16.69
CA MET A 1 25.06 -12.61 -15.55
C MET A 1 23.90 -11.71 -15.97
N LYS A 2 23.92 -11.03 -17.13
CA LYS A 2 22.82 -10.13 -17.56
C LYS A 2 21.45 -10.80 -17.75
N LYS A 3 21.40 -12.08 -18.16
CA LYS A 3 20.14 -12.79 -18.44
C LYS A 3 19.29 -13.08 -17.19
N LEU A 4 19.93 -13.26 -16.03
CA LEU A 4 19.23 -13.50 -14.76
C LEU A 4 18.58 -12.22 -14.22
N ALA A 5 19.24 -11.08 -14.40
CA ALA A 5 18.68 -9.78 -14.02
C ALA A 5 17.40 -9.46 -14.81
N VAL A 6 17.36 -9.80 -16.10
CA VAL A 6 16.17 -9.58 -16.93
C VAL A 6 15.00 -10.47 -16.51
N LEU A 7 15.25 -11.73 -16.12
CA LEU A 7 14.21 -12.63 -15.61
C LEU A 7 13.67 -12.18 -14.25
N ALA A 8 14.54 -11.66 -13.37
CA ALA A 8 14.12 -11.10 -12.09
C ALA A 8 13.28 -9.83 -12.26
N LEU A 9 13.68 -8.92 -13.17
CA LEU A 9 12.89 -7.72 -13.49
C LEU A 9 11.56 -8.07 -14.16
N ALA A 10 11.55 -9.02 -15.10
CA ALA A 10 10.31 -9.50 -15.71
C ALA A 10 9.38 -10.13 -14.66
N GLY A 11 9.92 -10.98 -13.78
CA GLY A 11 9.17 -11.57 -12.67
C GLY A 11 8.59 -10.53 -11.72
N LEU A 12 9.34 -9.46 -11.41
CA LEU A 12 8.84 -8.35 -10.61
C LEU A 12 7.67 -7.63 -11.28
N MET A 13 7.78 -7.36 -12.58
CA MET A 13 6.73 -6.70 -13.36
C MET A 13 5.45 -7.55 -13.49
N PHE A 14 5.60 -8.85 -13.76
CA PHE A 14 4.46 -9.76 -13.80
C PHE A 14 3.83 -9.97 -12.41
N GLY A 15 4.63 -9.99 -11.35
CA GLY A 15 4.14 -10.03 -9.97
C GLY A 15 3.32 -8.79 -9.62
N THR A 16 3.79 -7.59 -10.00
CA THR A 16 3.03 -6.35 -9.78
C THR A 16 1.74 -6.30 -10.58
N ALA A 17 1.72 -6.79 -11.83
CA ALA A 17 0.52 -6.77 -12.66
C ALA A 17 -0.55 -7.78 -12.19
N ALA A 18 -0.15 -8.94 -11.66
CA ALA A 18 -1.10 -9.92 -11.13
C ALA A 18 -1.79 -9.44 -9.84
N LEU A 19 -1.13 -8.59 -9.05
CA LEU A 19 -1.66 -8.04 -7.80
C LEU A 19 -2.65 -6.88 -8.01
N THR A 20 -2.66 -6.20 -9.16
CA THR A 20 -3.44 -4.97 -9.34
C THR A 20 -4.83 -5.15 -9.97
N PHE A 21 -5.19 -6.32 -10.48
CA PHE A 21 -6.42 -6.48 -11.29
C PHE A 21 -7.41 -7.56 -10.82
N SER A 22 -7.12 -8.30 -9.75
CA SER A 22 -7.92 -9.49 -9.39
C SER A 22 -9.06 -9.25 -8.42
N MET A 23 -9.22 -8.04 -7.88
CA MET A 23 -10.27 -7.74 -6.90
C MET A 23 -10.78 -6.34 -7.18
N ALA A 24 -11.85 -6.23 -7.94
CA ALA A 24 -12.79 -5.15 -7.77
C ALA A 24 -13.83 -5.71 -6.78
N PRO A 25 -13.66 -5.51 -5.47
CA PRO A 25 -14.78 -5.75 -4.58
C PRO A 25 -15.86 -4.75 -4.97
N ASP A 26 -17.11 -5.16 -4.81
CA ASP A 26 -18.22 -4.28 -4.50
C ASP A 26 -17.72 -3.02 -3.79
N VAL A 27 -18.17 -1.83 -4.18
CA VAL A 27 -17.71 -0.51 -3.69
C VAL A 27 -17.67 -0.49 -2.15
N TYR A 28 -16.62 -1.06 -1.56
CA TYR A 28 -16.38 -1.06 -0.13
C TYR A 28 -16.06 0.38 0.16
N ASP A 29 -16.84 1.02 1.04
CA ASP A 29 -17.00 2.47 1.13
C ASP A 29 -15.67 3.20 0.90
N GLN A 30 -15.40 3.57 -0.37
CA GLN A 30 -14.10 4.07 -0.78
C GLN A 30 -13.84 5.40 -0.08
N ALA A 31 -14.91 6.13 0.24
CA ALA A 31 -14.86 7.34 1.02
C ALA A 31 -14.43 7.03 2.47
N LEU A 32 -14.91 5.94 3.07
CA LEU A 32 -14.44 5.49 4.39
C LEU A 32 -12.98 5.05 4.37
N CYS A 33 -12.56 4.23 3.39
CA CYS A 33 -11.15 3.83 3.25
C CYS A 33 -10.23 5.05 3.11
N ASN A 34 -10.59 5.99 2.23
CA ASN A 34 -9.82 7.21 2.03
C ASN A 34 -9.81 8.10 3.28
N ARG A 35 -10.96 8.27 3.96
CA ARG A 35 -11.04 9.03 5.22
C ARG A 35 -10.13 8.42 6.28
N ASN A 36 -10.18 7.11 6.48
CA ASN A 36 -9.34 6.43 7.46
C ASN A 36 -7.85 6.53 7.11
N HIS A 37 -7.50 6.46 5.82
CA HIS A 37 -6.14 6.67 5.36
C HIS A 37 -5.62 8.07 5.71
N MET A 38 -6.41 9.11 5.42
CA MET A 38 -6.06 10.50 5.76
C MET A 38 -5.89 10.70 7.27
N LEU A 39 -6.84 10.22 8.07
CA LEU A 39 -6.78 10.31 9.53
C LEU A 39 -5.56 9.58 10.11
N CYS A 40 -5.24 8.39 9.58
CA CYS A 40 -4.06 7.62 10.00
C CYS A 40 -2.77 8.40 9.76
N ARG A 41 -2.65 9.03 8.59
CA ARG A 41 -1.46 9.81 8.23
C ARG A 41 -1.34 11.08 9.05
N GLU A 42 -2.43 11.82 9.22
CA GLU A 42 -2.48 13.05 10.03
C GLU A 42 -2.02 12.74 11.47
N TYR A 43 -2.64 11.74 12.11
CA TYR A 43 -2.23 11.29 13.44
C TYR A 43 -0.76 10.87 13.49
N THR A 44 -0.29 10.11 12.49
CA THR A 44 1.09 9.60 12.45
C THR A 44 2.12 10.73 12.30
N LEU A 45 1.80 11.76 11.51
CA LEU A 45 2.66 12.92 11.31
C LEU A 45 2.71 13.83 12.54
N ASP A 46 1.65 13.84 13.35
CA ASP A 46 1.57 14.58 14.61
C ASP A 46 2.25 13.87 15.79
N LEU A 47 2.79 12.66 15.60
CA LEU A 47 3.51 11.94 16.65
C LEU A 47 4.85 12.62 16.95
N ASP A 48 5.09 12.90 18.24
CA ASP A 48 6.42 13.21 18.75
C ASP A 48 7.27 11.92 18.85
N ALA A 49 7.67 11.42 17.68
CA ALA A 49 8.45 10.21 17.53
C ALA A 49 9.61 10.42 16.55
N PRO A 50 10.72 9.65 16.67
CA PRO A 50 11.79 9.69 15.68
C PRO A 50 11.29 9.42 14.26
N TRP A 51 11.87 10.12 13.28
CA TRP A 51 11.44 10.09 11.88
C TRP A 51 11.30 8.68 11.29
N TYR A 52 12.17 7.74 11.66
CA TYR A 52 12.13 6.37 11.14
C TYR A 52 10.90 5.59 11.62
N LYS A 53 10.41 5.86 12.85
CA LYS A 53 9.17 5.25 13.36
C LYS A 53 7.95 5.82 12.64
N VAL A 54 7.93 7.14 12.45
CA VAL A 54 6.90 7.83 11.67
C VAL A 54 6.82 7.24 10.25
N MET A 55 7.96 7.03 9.59
CA MET A 55 8.00 6.42 8.24
C MET A 55 7.44 4.99 8.18
N VAL A 56 7.75 4.16 9.19
CA VAL A 56 7.19 2.79 9.28
C VAL A 56 5.67 2.86 9.46
N LEU A 57 5.19 3.73 10.35
CA LEU A 57 3.76 3.88 10.60
C LEU A 57 3.01 4.44 9.38
N LEU A 58 3.59 5.39 8.66
CA LEU A 58 3.04 5.88 7.39
C LEU A 58 2.91 4.74 6.36
N THR A 59 3.93 3.89 6.26
CA THR A 59 3.89 2.71 5.38
C THR A 59 2.76 1.76 5.78
N VAL A 60 2.50 1.58 7.09
CA VAL A 60 1.36 0.80 7.57
C VAL A 60 0.04 1.44 7.16
N CYS A 61 -0.11 2.77 7.25
CA CYS A 61 -1.31 3.48 6.76
C CYS A 61 -1.53 3.26 5.24
N ASP A 62 -0.46 3.24 4.44
CA ASP A 62 -0.53 2.98 2.99
C ASP A 62 -0.96 1.53 2.69
N ILE A 63 -0.38 0.55 3.39
CA ILE A 63 -0.74 -0.88 3.23
C ILE A 63 -2.19 -1.12 3.67
N ALA A 64 -2.61 -0.54 4.79
CA ALA A 64 -3.99 -0.67 5.27
C ALA A 64 -4.99 -0.05 4.29
N PHE A 65 -4.66 1.09 3.68
CA PHE A 65 -5.46 1.69 2.62
C PHE A 65 -5.57 0.78 1.40
N GLY A 66 -4.44 0.24 0.93
CA GLY A 66 -4.43 -0.71 -0.19
C GLY A 66 -5.32 -1.93 0.10
N LYS A 67 -5.22 -2.51 1.31
CA LYS A 67 -6.09 -3.62 1.73
C LYS A 67 -7.57 -3.23 1.76
N CYS A 68 -7.90 -2.08 2.35
CA CYS A 68 -9.27 -1.56 2.41
C CYS A 68 -9.88 -1.36 1.01
N MET A 69 -9.11 -0.77 0.09
CA MET A 69 -9.52 -0.59 -1.31
C MET A 69 -9.69 -1.91 -2.06
N LEU A 70 -8.96 -2.96 -1.65
CA LEU A 70 -9.07 -4.31 -2.18
C LEU A 70 -10.10 -5.19 -1.43
N GLY A 71 -10.80 -4.65 -0.43
CA GLY A 71 -11.78 -5.39 0.38
C GLY A 71 -11.16 -6.56 1.16
N LEU A 72 -9.89 -6.44 1.56
CA LEU A 72 -9.07 -7.45 2.25
C LEU A 72 -8.91 -7.19 3.75
#